data_AF-A0A832UN77-F1
#
_entry.id   AF-A0A832UN77-F1
#
_cell.length_a   1.000
_cell.length_b   1.000
_cell.length_c   1.000
_cell.angle_alpha   90.00
_cell.angle_beta   90.00
_cell.angle_gamma   90.00
#
_symmetry.space_group_name_H-M   'P 1'
#
loop_
_entity.id
_entity.type
_entity.pdbx_description
1 polymer ?
#
loop_
_entity_poly.entity_id
_entity_poly.type
_entity_poly.pdbx_seq_one_letter_code
_entity_poly.pdbx_strand_id
1 'polypeptide(L)'
;MQRSKVAAKLKNERINKITFFYTLRHWKAMMEYHRTKDILHVMRLLWHKRIKNTLQYIQLEEALFQGTVDYICKVAKTEAEICKLVEDGFDHVCDFQGGSVFRKRK
;
A
#
# COMPACT_ATOMS: atom_id res chain seq x y z
N MET A 1 -25.89 8.59 -18.31
CA MET A 1 -25.82 8.24 -16.87
C MET A 1 -25.13 6.90 -16.64
N GLN A 2 -23.79 6.85 -16.70
CA GLN A 2 -23.05 5.61 -16.36
C GLN A 2 -22.81 5.49 -14.85
N ARG A 3 -22.46 6.58 -14.16
CA ARG A 3 -22.20 6.58 -12.71
C ARG A 3 -23.42 6.23 -11.86
N SER A 4 -24.60 6.77 -12.20
CA SER A 4 -25.85 6.46 -11.51
C SER A 4 -26.25 4.98 -11.65
N LYS A 5 -26.00 4.37 -12.82
CA LYS A 5 -26.23 2.92 -13.04
C LYS A 5 -25.29 2.07 -12.21
N VAL A 6 -24.02 2.46 -12.12
CA VAL A 6 -23.00 1.77 -11.29
C VAL A 6 -23.32 1.91 -9.80
N ALA A 7 -23.74 3.10 -9.35
CA ALA A 7 -24.17 3.34 -7.97
C ALA A 7 -25.38 2.46 -7.59
N ALA A 8 -26.37 2.35 -8.48
CA ALA A 8 -27.53 1.48 -8.28
C ALA A 8 -27.13 -0.01 -8.27
N LYS A 9 -26.25 -0.44 -9.17
CA LYS A 9 -25.74 -1.83 -9.23
C LYS A 9 -24.99 -2.23 -7.95
N LEU A 10 -24.16 -1.34 -7.43
CA LEU A 10 -23.32 -1.58 -6.25
C LEU A 10 -24.01 -1.20 -4.92
N LYS A 11 -25.26 -0.72 -4.96
CA LYS A 11 -26.00 -0.18 -3.81
C LYS A 11 -25.19 0.83 -2.98
N ASN A 12 -24.36 1.64 -3.65
CA ASN A 12 -23.48 2.59 -2.99
C ASN A 12 -23.63 3.99 -3.61
N GLU A 13 -24.40 4.83 -2.94
CA GLU A 13 -24.66 6.21 -3.38
C GLU A 13 -23.41 7.11 -3.29
N ARG A 14 -22.38 6.71 -2.53
CA ARG A 14 -21.13 7.49 -2.42
C ARG A 14 -20.42 7.62 -3.75
N ILE A 15 -20.67 6.70 -4.70
CA ILE A 15 -20.12 6.74 -6.06
C ILE A 15 -20.58 8.00 -6.81
N ASN A 16 -21.79 8.49 -6.54
CA ASN A 16 -22.30 9.72 -7.15
C ASN A 16 -21.64 10.98 -6.56
N LYS A 17 -21.07 10.88 -5.35
CA LYS A 17 -20.37 11.97 -4.65
C LYS A 17 -18.88 12.05 -5.00
N ILE A 18 -18.36 11.14 -5.83
CA ILE A 18 -16.95 11.14 -6.24
C ILE A 18 -16.70 12.31 -7.21
N THR A 19 -16.15 13.39 -6.66
CA THR A 19 -15.61 14.48 -7.48
C THR A 19 -14.24 14.08 -8.01
N PHE A 20 -14.23 13.60 -9.25
CA PHE A 20 -13.09 12.98 -9.94
C PHE A 20 -11.74 13.65 -9.64
N PHE A 21 -11.64 14.98 -9.77
CA PHE A 21 -10.39 15.71 -9.56
C PHE A 21 -9.93 15.73 -8.09
N TYR A 22 -10.83 15.88 -7.13
CA TYR A 22 -10.45 15.93 -5.71
C TYR A 22 -10.06 14.54 -5.20
N THR A 23 -10.88 13.53 -5.51
CA THR A 23 -10.62 12.15 -5.06
C THR A 23 -9.35 11.57 -5.67
N LEU A 24 -9.10 11.81 -6.96
CA LEU A 24 -7.85 11.36 -7.60
C LEU A 24 -6.64 12.13 -7.09
N ARG A 25 -6.76 13.43 -6.83
CA ARG A 25 -5.69 14.23 -6.23
C ARG A 25 -5.30 13.71 -4.85
N HIS A 26 -6.27 13.47 -3.97
CA HIS A 26 -6.03 12.94 -2.64
C HIS A 26 -5.40 11.53 -2.69
N TRP A 27 -5.89 10.68 -3.60
CA TRP A 27 -5.31 9.35 -3.81
C TRP A 27 -3.87 9.40 -4.31
N LYS A 28 -3.58 10.24 -5.32
CA LYS A 28 -2.23 10.40 -5.87
C LYS A 28 -1.26 10.94 -4.81
N ALA A 29 -1.72 11.86 -3.96
CA ALA A 29 -0.95 12.40 -2.84
C ALA A 29 -0.53 11.31 -1.85
N MET A 30 -1.50 10.49 -1.43
CA MET A 30 -1.28 9.39 -0.50
C MET A 30 -0.30 8.35 -1.07
N MET A 31 -0.50 7.92 -2.33
CA MET A 31 0.36 6.92 -2.97
C MET A 31 1.79 7.41 -3.18
N GLU A 32 1.97 8.69 -3.55
CA GLU A 32 3.30 9.27 -3.70
C GLU A 32 4.02 9.36 -2.36
N TYR A 33 3.31 9.76 -1.28
CA TYR A 33 3.86 9.77 0.06
C TYR A 33 4.24 8.36 0.54
N HIS A 34 3.39 7.36 0.31
CA HIS A 34 3.71 5.97 0.66
C HIS A 34 4.97 5.47 -0.05
N ARG A 35 5.17 5.86 -1.31
CA ARG A 35 6.34 5.47 -2.11
C ARG A 35 7.64 6.17 -1.67
N THR A 36 7.61 7.49 -1.48
CA THR A 36 8.84 8.27 -1.23
C THR A 36 9.08 8.56 0.24
N LYS A 37 8.03 8.52 1.08
CA LYS A 37 7.99 8.97 2.48
C LYS A 37 8.48 10.41 2.69
N ASP A 38 8.56 11.22 1.63
CA ASP A 38 8.97 12.63 1.67
C ASP A 38 7.77 13.55 1.47
N ILE A 39 7.43 14.32 2.51
CA ILE A 39 6.30 15.25 2.48
C ILE A 39 6.56 16.49 1.62
N LEU A 40 7.81 16.94 1.49
CA LEU A 40 8.16 18.13 0.70
C LEU A 40 8.00 17.84 -0.79
N HIS A 41 8.33 16.62 -1.21
CA HIS A 41 8.06 16.14 -2.57
C HIS A 41 6.57 16.18 -2.90
N VAL A 42 5.72 15.64 -2.01
CA VAL A 42 4.25 15.62 -2.20
C VAL A 42 3.67 17.04 -2.18
N MET A 43 4.19 17.93 -1.32
CA MET A 43 3.79 19.33 -1.28
C MET A 43 4.07 20.04 -2.61
N ARG A 44 5.24 19.80 -3.22
CA ARG A 44 5.61 20.34 -4.54
C ARG A 44 4.73 19.76 -5.65
N LEU A 45 4.46 18.45 -5.62
CA LEU A 45 3.61 17.76 -6.60
C LEU A 45 2.18 18.31 -6.62
N LEU A 46 1.62 18.62 -5.44
CA LEU A 46 0.25 19.14 -5.31
C LEU A 46 0.16 20.67 -5.36
N TRP A 47 1.32 21.35 -5.45
CA TRP A 47 1.43 22.80 -5.41
C TRP A 47 0.74 23.43 -4.19
N HIS A 48 0.85 22.77 -3.04
CA HIS A 48 0.27 23.27 -1.80
C HIS A 48 1.10 24.42 -1.23
N LYS A 49 0.48 25.60 -1.06
CA LYS A 49 1.13 26.76 -0.42
C LYS A 49 1.38 26.57 1.08
N ARG A 50 0.65 25.67 1.73
CA ARG A 50 0.75 25.39 3.18
C ARG A 50 0.97 23.90 3.41
N ILE A 51 2.00 23.56 4.17
CA ILE A 51 2.34 22.17 4.51
C ILE A 51 1.24 21.49 5.35
N LYS A 52 0.48 22.25 6.14
CA LYS A 52 -0.64 21.75 6.96
C LYS A 52 -1.67 20.97 6.14
N ASN A 53 -1.92 21.37 4.90
CA ASN A 53 -2.86 20.66 4.03
C ASN A 53 -2.32 19.30 3.56
N THR A 54 -1.00 19.17 3.48
CA THR A 54 -0.33 17.92 3.08
C THR A 54 -0.15 16.96 4.27
N LEU A 55 -0.02 17.50 5.49
CA LEU A 55 0.11 16.70 6.72
C LEU A 55 -1.10 15.78 6.95
N GLN A 56 -2.29 16.16 6.49
CA GLN A 56 -3.47 15.30 6.58
C GLN A 56 -3.30 13.98 5.81
N TYR A 57 -2.48 13.95 4.76
CA TYR A 57 -2.20 12.71 4.02
C TYR A 57 -1.29 11.75 4.77
N ILE A 58 -0.43 12.25 5.68
CA ILE A 58 0.38 11.38 6.55
C ILE A 58 -0.54 10.57 7.44
N GLN A 59 -1.46 11.24 8.14
CA GLN A 59 -2.38 10.58 9.06
C GLN A 59 -3.27 9.55 8.34
N LEU A 60 -3.66 9.85 7.10
CA LEU A 60 -4.41 8.92 6.26
C LEU A 60 -3.53 7.73 5.82
N GLU A 61 -2.29 7.96 5.40
CA GLU A 61 -1.36 6.88 5.05
C GLU A 61 -1.07 5.99 6.26
N GLU A 62 -0.73 6.58 7.41
CA GLU A 62 -0.53 5.84 8.65
C GLU A 62 -1.78 5.01 9.00
N ALA A 63 -2.98 5.58 8.96
CA ALA A 63 -4.21 4.83 9.25
C ALA A 63 -4.55 3.74 8.22
N LEU A 64 -4.18 3.92 6.94
CA LEU A 64 -4.47 2.95 5.87
C LEU A 64 -3.42 1.84 5.77
N PHE A 65 -2.17 2.12 6.11
CA PHE A 65 -1.02 1.22 5.94
C PHE A 65 -0.40 0.76 7.28
N GLN A 66 -0.88 1.23 8.45
CA GLN A 66 -0.63 0.61 9.76
C GLN A 66 -1.24 -0.78 9.81
N GLY A 67 -0.50 -1.76 9.30
CA GLY A 67 -0.89 -3.17 9.33
C GLY A 67 -0.48 -3.95 8.09
N THR A 68 -0.20 -3.28 6.98
CA THR A 68 0.41 -3.93 5.80
C THR A 68 1.91 -3.99 5.98
N VAL A 69 2.36 -4.87 6.87
CA VAL A 69 3.74 -5.35 6.80
C VAL A 69 3.80 -6.20 5.54
N ASP A 70 4.31 -5.63 4.46
CA ASP A 70 4.59 -6.39 3.26
C ASP A 70 5.61 -7.47 3.64
N TYR A 71 5.18 -8.73 3.65
CA TYR A 71 6.07 -9.87 3.82
C TYR A 71 6.46 -10.38 2.45
N ILE A 72 7.76 -10.48 2.19
CA ILE A 72 8.25 -11.24 1.04
C ILE A 72 8.23 -12.71 1.46
N CYS A 73 7.25 -13.45 0.95
CA CYS A 73 7.16 -14.89 1.15
C CYS A 73 7.92 -15.61 0.04
N LYS A 74 8.91 -16.44 0.39
CA LYS A 74 9.61 -17.32 -0.54
C LYS A 74 9.44 -18.77 -0.09
N VAL A 75 9.30 -19.68 -1.06
CA VAL A 75 9.20 -21.12 -0.81
C VAL A 75 10.47 -21.77 -1.35
N ALA A 76 11.17 -22.54 -0.52
CA ALA A 76 12.32 -23.34 -0.92
C ALA A 76 11.98 -24.82 -0.78
N LYS A 77 12.44 -25.63 -1.74
CA LYS A 77 12.26 -27.10 -1.72
C LYS A 77 13.57 -27.84 -1.56
N THR A 78 14.70 -27.16 -1.74
CA THR A 78 16.04 -27.75 -1.66
C THR A 78 16.83 -27.17 -0.49
N GLU A 79 17.68 -27.99 0.13
CA GLU A 79 18.53 -27.58 1.25
C GLU A 79 19.44 -26.38 0.90
N ALA A 80 19.93 -26.33 -0.34
CA ALA A 80 20.75 -25.22 -0.83
C ALA A 80 19.99 -23.89 -0.91
N GLU A 81 18.69 -23.91 -1.24
CA GLU A 81 17.83 -22.72 -1.24
C GLU A 81 17.47 -22.28 0.18
N ILE A 82 17.27 -23.24 1.09
CA ILE A 82 17.01 -22.97 2.51
C ILE A 82 18.20 -22.23 3.13
N CYS A 83 19.44 -22.71 2.93
CA CYS A 83 20.62 -22.04 3.45
C CYS A 83 20.77 -20.61 2.91
N LYS A 84 20.51 -20.39 1.61
CA LYS A 84 20.54 -19.03 1.02
C LYS A 84 19.48 -18.11 1.62
N LEU A 85 18.27 -18.59 1.87
CA LEU A 85 17.20 -17.78 2.46
C LEU A 85 17.47 -17.46 3.94
N VAL A 86 18.11 -18.37 4.67
CA VAL A 86 18.55 -18.14 6.05
C VAL A 86 19.70 -17.13 6.09
N GLU A 87 20.68 -17.23 5.18
CA GLU A 87 21.77 -16.23 5.05
C GLU A 87 21.24 -14.84 4.66
N ASP A 88 20.22 -14.79 3.79
CA ASP A 88 19.53 -13.54 3.42
C ASP A 88 18.70 -12.93 4.57
N GLY A 89 18.61 -13.61 5.72
CA GLY A 89 17.91 -13.15 6.92
C GLY A 89 16.38 -13.25 6.81
N PHE A 90 15.87 -14.28 6.14
CA PHE A 90 14.43 -14.60 6.19
C PHE A 90 14.13 -15.49 7.41
N ASP A 91 13.02 -15.20 8.09
CA ASP A 91 12.50 -16.02 9.18
C ASP A 91 11.73 -17.22 8.62
N HIS A 92 12.03 -18.43 9.11
CA HIS A 92 11.24 -19.62 8.82
C HIS A 92 9.85 -19.52 9.47
N VAL A 93 8.80 -19.81 8.72
CA VAL A 93 7.41 -19.70 9.20
C VAL A 93 6.77 -21.07 9.35
N CYS A 94 6.78 -21.88 8.30
CA CYS A 94 6.12 -23.18 8.30
C CYS A 94 6.59 -24.04 7.14
N ASP A 95 6.60 -25.36 7.33
CA ASP A 95 6.80 -26.34 6.27
C ASP A 95 5.44 -26.83 5.76
N PHE A 96 5.20 -26.75 4.45
CA PHE A 96 3.97 -27.22 3.82
C PHE A 96 4.29 -28.06 2.59
N GLN A 97 3.82 -29.32 2.57
CA GLN A 97 3.97 -30.26 1.44
C GLN A 97 5.41 -30.40 0.89
N GLY A 98 6.41 -30.50 1.78
CA GLY A 98 7.81 -30.70 1.40
C GLY A 98 8.53 -29.44 0.89
N GLY A 99 7.96 -28.25 1.14
CA GLY A 99 8.65 -26.96 0.95
C GLY A 99 8.57 -26.09 2.21
N SER A 100 9.69 -25.48 2.57
CA SER A 100 9.81 -24.56 3.71
C SER A 100 9.46 -23.14 3.25
N VAL A 101 8.54 -22.49 3.97
CA VAL A 101 8.10 -21.11 3.70
C VAL A 101 8.86 -20.16 4.61
N PHE A 102 9.51 -19.18 3.98
CA PHE A 102 10.28 -18.13 4.63
C PHE A 102 9.61 -16.78 4.43
N ARG A 103 9.61 -15.93 5.46
CA ARG A 103 9.15 -14.54 5.38
C ARG A 103 10.27 -13.59 5.74
N LYS A 104 10.33 -12.45 5.04
CA LYS A 104 11.13 -11.30 5.46
C LYS A 104 10.25 -10.06 5.45
N ARG A 105 10.35 -9.24 6.49
CA ARG A 105 9.71 -7.92 6.50
C ARG A 105 10.38 -7.07 5.42
N LYS A 106 9.57 -6.46 4.55
CA LYS A 106 10.05 -5.56 3.48
C LYS A 106 10.54 -4.24 4.04
#